data_AF-X1GM49-F1
#
_entry.id   AF-X1GM49-F1
#
_cell.length_a   1.000
_cell.length_b   1.000
_cell.length_c   1.000
_cell.angle_alpha   90.00
_cell.angle_beta   90.00
_cell.angle_gamma   90.00
#
_symmetry.space_group_name_H-M   'P 1'
#
loop_
_entity.id
_entity.type
_entity.pdbx_description
1 polymer ?
#
loop_
_entity_poly.entity_id
_entity_poly.type
_entity_poly.pdbx_seq_one_letter_code
_entity_poly.pdbx_strand_id
1 'polypeptide(L)'
;EAKYLSAMEGKVGAPDMFNGMVYDWAGAHDFCALMPEYLVKNIEEHTVPAVRKLGIWDGKMYGVPGSTATGSSFMMLYINTDMLEEAGMDPNSYPETIDELLDFAKKLTKRDASGKVVRAGYAIRYSGNPTGITEKFLPFLHTFGGRMMSPDRKRASGYINSSESVEALQFFADLVNMKDKFRFIKLFHTIFQRFLVNSSMTCVQYNSYSVVSYFLYYF
;
A
#
# COMPACT_ATOMS: atom_id res chain seq x y z
N GLU A 1 -11.97 10.62 4.41
CA GLU A 1 -12.27 11.18 3.08
C GLU A 1 -13.70 11.72 3.00
N ALA A 2 -14.75 10.89 2.89
CA ALA A 2 -16.13 11.39 2.73
C ALA A 2 -16.56 12.45 3.76
N LYS A 3 -16.23 12.26 5.05
CA LYS A 3 -16.51 13.25 6.10
C LYS A 3 -15.81 14.60 5.89
N TYR A 4 -14.55 14.59 5.43
CA TYR A 4 -13.81 15.81 5.14
C TYR A 4 -14.37 16.49 3.91
N LEU A 5 -14.64 15.73 2.85
CA LEU A 5 -15.18 16.28 1.60
C LEU A 5 -16.52 16.98 1.84
N SER A 6 -17.46 16.34 2.53
CA SER A 6 -18.75 16.95 2.86
C SER A 6 -18.62 18.21 3.74
N ALA A 7 -17.69 18.22 4.70
CA ALA A 7 -17.50 19.37 5.59
C ALA A 7 -16.83 20.56 4.87
N MET A 8 -15.86 20.30 3.99
CA MET A 8 -15.15 21.32 3.20
C MET A 8 -16.06 21.92 2.13
N GLU A 9 -16.76 21.08 1.35
CA GLU A 9 -17.73 21.53 0.34
C GLU A 9 -18.90 22.28 0.98
N GLY A 10 -19.42 21.77 2.09
CA GLY A 10 -20.49 22.40 2.86
C GLY A 10 -20.04 23.64 3.63
N LYS A 11 -18.72 23.90 3.73
CA LYS A 11 -18.11 24.98 4.53
C LYS A 11 -18.62 25.04 5.98
N VAL A 12 -18.96 23.88 6.54
CA VAL A 12 -19.51 23.75 7.90
C VAL A 12 -18.81 22.60 8.60
N GLY A 13 -18.17 22.89 9.73
CA GLY A 13 -17.47 21.88 10.54
C GLY A 13 -16.21 21.31 9.86
N ALA A 14 -15.64 22.04 8.90
CA ALA A 14 -14.35 21.72 8.32
C ALA A 14 -13.25 21.80 9.40
N PRO A 15 -12.37 20.79 9.52
CA PRO A 15 -11.26 20.84 10.47
C PRO A 15 -10.17 21.81 9.99
N ASP A 16 -9.51 22.48 10.94
CA ASP A 16 -8.36 23.36 10.64
C ASP A 16 -7.15 22.56 10.12
N MET A 17 -6.98 21.34 10.60
CA MET A 17 -5.95 20.40 10.18
C MET A 17 -6.54 19.01 10.00
N PHE A 18 -6.12 18.31 8.95
CA PHE A 18 -6.59 16.95 8.68
C PHE A 18 -5.50 16.10 8.06
N ASN A 19 -5.67 14.78 8.17
CA ASN A 19 -4.83 13.82 7.47
C ASN A 19 -5.41 13.57 6.07
N GLY A 20 -4.63 13.84 5.03
CA GLY A 20 -5.01 13.65 3.65
C GLY A 20 -3.79 13.64 2.72
N MET A 21 -4.00 13.21 1.47
CA MET A 21 -2.95 13.22 0.46
C MET A 21 -2.90 14.58 -0.24
N VAL A 22 -1.74 15.22 -0.27
CA VAL A 22 -1.61 16.60 -0.79
C VAL A 22 -2.05 16.72 -2.26
N TYR A 23 -1.75 15.74 -3.10
CA TYR A 23 -2.17 15.77 -4.51
C TYR A 23 -3.69 15.76 -4.69
N ASP A 24 -4.42 15.17 -3.74
CA ASP A 24 -5.88 15.08 -3.76
C ASP A 24 -6.49 16.38 -3.22
N TRP A 25 -6.11 16.76 -2.01
CA TRP A 25 -6.73 17.88 -1.30
C TRP A 25 -6.25 19.27 -1.75
N ALA A 26 -4.98 19.43 -2.11
CA ALA A 26 -4.46 20.67 -2.69
C ALA A 26 -4.62 20.69 -4.21
N GLY A 27 -4.53 19.54 -4.87
CA GLY A 27 -4.51 19.46 -6.33
C GLY A 27 -5.88 19.27 -6.97
N ALA A 28 -6.60 18.22 -6.61
CA ALA A 28 -7.90 17.91 -7.20
C ALA A 28 -9.03 18.79 -6.63
N HIS A 29 -8.94 19.14 -5.35
CA HIS A 29 -10.01 19.82 -4.61
C HIS A 29 -9.73 21.27 -4.23
N ASP A 30 -8.47 21.72 -4.26
CA ASP A 30 -8.08 23.09 -3.90
C ASP A 30 -8.54 23.55 -2.50
N PHE A 31 -8.48 22.66 -1.51
CA PHE A 31 -8.87 22.95 -0.11
C PHE A 31 -7.70 23.28 0.83
N CYS A 32 -6.46 23.17 0.36
CA CYS A 32 -5.28 23.36 1.20
C CYS A 32 -4.69 24.76 1.08
N ALA A 33 -4.44 25.42 2.22
CA ALA A 33 -3.67 26.65 2.26
C ALA A 33 -2.17 26.37 2.00
N LEU A 34 -1.49 27.35 1.40
CA LEU A 34 -0.04 27.29 1.20
C LEU A 34 0.68 27.29 2.56
N MET A 35 1.70 26.46 2.69
CA MET A 35 2.47 26.39 3.93
C MET A 35 3.35 27.63 4.15
N PRO A 36 3.36 28.24 5.36
CA PRO A 36 4.27 29.32 5.71
C PRO A 36 5.75 28.96 5.52
N GLU A 37 6.56 29.90 5.04
CA GLU A 37 7.97 29.69 4.69
C GLU A 37 8.81 29.11 5.84
N TYR A 38 8.58 29.56 7.07
CA TYR A 38 9.34 29.08 8.23
C TYR A 38 9.09 27.58 8.51
N LEU A 39 7.89 27.08 8.21
CA LEU A 39 7.57 25.65 8.32
C LEU A 39 8.16 24.86 7.16
N VAL A 40 8.14 25.40 5.95
CA VAL A 40 8.79 24.80 4.79
C VAL A 40 10.27 24.58 5.08
N LYS A 41 10.98 25.62 5.53
CA LYS A 41 12.40 25.55 5.90
C LYS A 41 12.64 24.50 6.99
N ASN A 42 11.82 24.49 8.03
CA ASN A 42 11.94 23.51 9.11
C ASN A 42 11.77 22.06 8.60
N ILE A 43 10.82 21.81 7.69
CA ILE A 43 10.61 20.48 7.09
C ILE A 43 11.79 20.10 6.21
N GLU A 44 12.29 21.02 5.39
CA GLU A 44 13.43 20.77 4.52
C GLU A 44 14.72 20.49 5.30
N GLU A 45 14.92 21.08 6.46
CA GLU A 45 16.09 20.81 7.32
C GLU A 45 16.00 19.44 8.00
N HIS A 46 14.80 18.97 8.36
CA HIS A 46 14.62 17.82 9.26
C HIS A 46 14.03 16.56 8.61
N THR A 47 13.74 16.57 7.30
CA THR A 47 13.18 15.41 6.60
C THR A 47 14.05 14.98 5.41
N VAL A 48 13.97 13.72 4.98
CA VAL A 48 14.70 13.26 3.80
C VAL A 48 14.01 13.68 2.49
N PRO A 49 14.75 13.92 1.38
CA PRO A 49 14.17 14.39 0.12
C PRO A 49 13.02 13.53 -0.43
N ALA A 50 13.05 12.22 -0.22
CA ALA A 50 11.99 11.31 -0.66
C ALA A 50 10.65 11.60 0.04
N VAL A 51 10.69 11.96 1.33
CA VAL A 51 9.51 12.22 2.16
C VAL A 51 8.96 13.62 1.89
N ARG A 52 9.82 14.61 1.63
CA ARG A 52 9.42 15.99 1.30
C ARG A 52 8.46 16.07 0.12
N LYS A 53 8.67 15.24 -0.91
CA LYS A 53 7.84 15.20 -2.12
C LYS A 53 6.37 14.91 -1.84
N LEU A 54 6.05 14.27 -0.71
CA LEU A 54 4.67 13.94 -0.32
C LEU A 54 3.88 15.17 0.12
N GLY A 55 4.57 16.20 0.60
CA GLY A 55 3.98 17.48 1.01
C GLY A 55 3.81 18.48 -0.13
N ILE A 56 4.29 18.16 -1.34
CA ILE A 56 4.44 19.11 -2.45
C ILE A 56 3.42 18.84 -3.55
N TRP A 57 2.73 19.90 -3.98
CA TRP A 57 1.94 19.94 -5.19
C TRP A 57 2.33 21.16 -6.03
N ASP A 58 2.52 20.98 -7.34
CA ASP A 58 2.92 22.05 -8.27
C ASP A 58 4.11 22.91 -7.77
N GLY A 59 5.12 22.25 -7.22
CA GLY A 59 6.34 22.90 -6.70
C GLY A 59 6.17 23.64 -5.36
N LYS A 60 4.98 23.63 -4.77
CA LYS A 60 4.66 24.31 -3.51
C LYS A 60 4.30 23.33 -2.41
N MET A 61 4.65 23.66 -1.16
CA MET A 61 4.38 22.81 0.00
C MET A 61 3.02 23.16 0.63
N TYR A 62 2.17 22.16 0.80
CA TYR A 62 0.81 22.29 1.34
C TYR A 62 0.57 21.43 2.58
N GLY A 63 1.45 20.47 2.87
CA GLY A 63 1.27 19.54 3.97
C GLY A 63 2.58 19.16 4.63
N VAL A 64 2.53 18.93 5.93
CA VAL A 64 3.64 18.35 6.69
C VAL A 64 3.62 16.86 6.40
N PRO A 65 4.71 16.25 5.91
CA PRO A 65 4.79 14.80 5.79
C PRO A 65 4.68 14.17 7.20
N GLY A 66 3.49 13.67 7.54
CA GLY A 66 3.24 12.98 8.80
C GLY A 66 3.93 11.62 8.86
N SER A 67 3.86 10.95 10.03
CA SER A 67 4.44 9.62 10.23
C SER A 67 4.15 8.73 9.03
N THR A 68 5.22 8.19 8.44
CA THR A 68 5.46 7.25 7.33
C THR A 68 4.35 6.32 6.81
N ALA A 69 3.15 6.30 7.40
CA ALA A 69 2.01 5.45 7.10
C ALA A 69 1.22 5.80 5.82
N THR A 70 1.16 7.06 5.38
CA THR A 70 0.26 7.42 4.25
C THR A 70 0.97 7.78 2.95
N GLY A 71 2.28 8.02 2.96
CA GLY A 71 3.04 8.26 1.72
C GLY A 71 4.45 7.68 1.67
N SER A 72 4.92 7.06 2.76
CA SER A 72 6.25 6.41 2.84
C SER A 72 6.15 4.91 3.11
N SER A 73 4.99 4.32 2.82
CA SER A 73 4.79 2.89 2.97
C SER A 73 5.55 2.15 1.87
N PHE A 74 6.78 1.78 2.18
CA PHE A 74 7.48 0.75 1.42
C PHE A 74 6.64 -0.53 1.50
N MET A 75 6.16 -0.99 0.36
CA MET A 75 5.52 -2.30 0.26
C MET A 75 6.60 -3.35 0.40
N MET A 76 6.58 -4.07 1.52
CA MET A 76 7.56 -5.10 1.83
C MET A 76 6.89 -6.48 1.87
N LEU A 77 7.64 -7.49 1.46
CA LEU A 77 7.26 -8.88 1.66
C LEU A 77 7.61 -9.28 3.10
N TYR A 78 6.61 -9.73 3.84
CA TYR A 78 6.80 -10.33 5.15
C TYR A 78 6.74 -11.84 4.99
N ILE A 79 7.69 -12.53 5.62
CA ILE A 79 7.82 -13.99 5.62
C ILE A 79 7.82 -14.47 7.07
N ASN A 80 7.04 -15.51 7.35
CA ASN A 80 7.02 -16.19 8.63
C ASN A 80 8.12 -17.27 8.64
N THR A 81 9.18 -17.02 9.41
CA THR A 81 10.37 -17.88 9.48
C THR A 81 10.06 -19.25 10.10
N ASP A 82 9.18 -19.33 11.09
CA ASP A 82 8.79 -20.60 11.71
C ASP A 82 8.13 -21.54 10.67
N MET A 83 7.41 -20.96 9.71
CA MET A 83 6.81 -21.74 8.62
C MET A 83 7.83 -22.18 7.56
N LEU A 84 8.93 -21.44 7.38
CA LEU A 84 10.07 -21.90 6.57
C LEU A 84 10.73 -23.10 7.24
N GLU A 85 11.04 -23.00 8.53
CA GLU A 85 11.66 -24.09 9.30
C GLU A 85 10.79 -25.35 9.31
N GLU A 86 9.48 -25.20 9.52
CA GLU A 86 8.53 -26.31 9.46
C GLU A 86 8.51 -26.99 8.07
N ALA A 87 8.72 -26.24 7.00
CA ALA A 87 8.83 -26.76 5.65
C ALA A 87 10.23 -27.30 5.31
N GLY A 88 11.16 -27.32 6.28
CA GLY A 88 12.55 -27.74 6.10
C GLY A 88 13.39 -26.76 5.29
N MET A 89 12.99 -25.48 5.24
CA MET A 89 13.70 -24.40 4.55
C MET A 89 14.56 -23.59 5.53
N ASP A 90 15.60 -22.92 5.02
CA ASP A 90 16.41 -21.99 5.81
C ASP A 90 15.56 -20.76 6.21
N PRO A 91 15.47 -20.40 7.51
CA PRO A 91 14.72 -19.23 7.98
C PRO A 91 15.24 -17.90 7.40
N ASN A 92 16.46 -17.85 6.88
CA ASN A 92 17.03 -16.68 6.21
C ASN A 92 16.79 -16.67 4.69
N SER A 93 16.15 -17.70 4.14
CA SER A 93 15.84 -17.76 2.71
C SER A 93 14.68 -16.82 2.35
N TYR A 94 14.81 -16.12 1.22
CA TYR A 94 13.79 -15.25 0.66
C TYR A 94 13.74 -15.40 -0.87
N PRO A 95 12.56 -15.22 -1.50
CA PRO A 95 12.47 -15.25 -2.96
C PRO A 95 13.01 -13.95 -3.55
N GLU A 96 13.88 -14.06 -4.56
CA GLU A 96 14.41 -12.94 -5.34
C GLU A 96 13.60 -12.71 -6.61
N THR A 97 12.91 -13.74 -7.09
CA THR A 97 12.08 -13.68 -8.31
C THR A 97 10.62 -14.02 -8.05
N ILE A 98 9.75 -13.67 -9.00
CA ILE A 98 8.32 -14.01 -8.94
C ILE A 98 8.09 -15.52 -9.00
N ASP A 99 8.90 -16.24 -9.77
CA ASP A 99 8.82 -17.71 -9.85
C ASP A 99 9.22 -18.36 -8.52
N GLU A 100 10.27 -17.85 -7.88
CA GLU A 100 10.65 -18.28 -6.54
C GLU A 100 9.57 -17.94 -5.52
N LEU A 101 8.95 -16.76 -5.61
CA LEU A 101 7.82 -16.39 -4.75
C LEU A 101 6.67 -17.40 -4.88
N LEU A 102 6.34 -17.83 -6.11
CA LEU A 102 5.34 -18.86 -6.34
C LEU A 102 5.75 -20.21 -5.72
N ASP A 103 7.01 -20.58 -5.80
CA ASP A 103 7.50 -21.85 -5.25
C ASP A 103 7.54 -21.84 -3.72
N PHE A 104 7.96 -20.74 -3.10
CA PHE A 104 7.81 -20.50 -1.67
C PHE A 104 6.35 -20.62 -1.25
N ALA A 105 5.47 -19.92 -1.96
CA ALA A 105 4.04 -19.95 -1.69
C ALA A 105 3.49 -21.39 -1.77
N LYS A 106 3.84 -22.16 -2.80
CA LYS A 106 3.42 -23.58 -2.93
C LYS A 106 3.93 -24.43 -1.78
N LYS A 107 5.21 -24.33 -1.41
CA LYS A 107 5.84 -25.11 -0.33
C LYS A 107 5.22 -24.81 1.03
N LEU A 108 4.92 -23.54 1.29
CA LEU A 108 4.39 -23.08 2.58
C LEU A 108 2.89 -23.32 2.74
N THR A 109 2.20 -23.67 1.66
CA THR A 109 0.78 -24.03 1.67
C THR A 109 0.58 -25.40 2.30
N LYS A 110 -0.33 -25.47 3.28
CA LYS A 110 -0.78 -26.74 3.88
C LYS A 110 -2.20 -27.09 3.48
N ARG A 111 -2.41 -28.39 3.30
CA ARG A 111 -3.71 -28.98 3.01
C ARG A 111 -4.04 -30.05 4.03
N ASP A 112 -5.33 -30.23 4.30
CA ASP A 112 -5.82 -31.39 5.04
C ASP A 112 -5.91 -32.64 4.14
N ALA A 113 -6.33 -33.76 4.72
CA ALA A 113 -6.47 -35.04 4.01
C ALA A 113 -7.52 -35.01 2.87
N SER A 114 -8.44 -34.05 2.87
CA SER A 114 -9.41 -33.86 1.77
C SER A 114 -8.84 -33.03 0.61
N GLY A 115 -7.59 -32.58 0.72
CA GLY A 115 -6.93 -31.70 -0.24
C GLY A 115 -7.27 -30.23 -0.06
N LYS A 116 -8.08 -29.86 0.94
CA LYS A 116 -8.49 -28.48 1.19
C LYS A 116 -7.35 -27.70 1.84
N VAL A 117 -7.12 -26.47 1.36
CA VAL A 117 -6.11 -25.57 1.92
C VAL A 117 -6.52 -25.14 3.34
N VAL A 118 -5.72 -25.55 4.33
CA VAL A 118 -5.87 -25.14 5.74
C VAL A 118 -4.99 -23.95 6.10
N ARG A 119 -3.85 -23.79 5.41
CA ARG A 119 -2.94 -22.64 5.51
C ARG A 119 -2.44 -22.23 4.12
N ALA A 120 -2.52 -20.94 3.80
CA ALA A 120 -1.98 -20.40 2.56
C ALA A 120 -0.50 -20.02 2.73
N GLY A 121 0.33 -20.39 1.76
CA GLY A 121 1.74 -19.96 1.73
C GLY A 121 1.94 -18.50 1.31
N TYR A 122 0.96 -17.90 0.64
CA TYR A 122 0.94 -16.48 0.31
C TYR A 122 -0.46 -15.90 0.49
N ALA A 123 -0.54 -14.72 1.09
CA ALA A 123 -1.77 -13.98 1.29
C ALA A 123 -1.78 -12.69 0.48
N ILE A 124 -2.82 -12.53 -0.34
CA ILE A 124 -3.05 -11.34 -1.16
C ILE A 124 -4.41 -10.71 -0.82
N ARG A 125 -4.46 -9.37 -0.87
CA ARG A 125 -5.71 -8.63 -0.67
C ARG A 125 -6.48 -8.57 -1.99
N TYR A 126 -7.57 -9.31 -2.08
CA TYR A 126 -8.40 -9.39 -3.29
C TYR A 126 -9.82 -8.84 -3.10
N SER A 127 -10.17 -8.38 -1.89
CA SER A 127 -11.49 -7.84 -1.58
C SER A 127 -11.41 -6.74 -0.51
N GLY A 128 -12.53 -6.01 -0.35
CA GLY A 128 -12.62 -4.80 0.47
C GLY A 128 -12.57 -3.52 -0.37
N ASN A 129 -12.07 -2.42 0.20
CA ASN A 129 -12.00 -1.13 -0.50
C ASN A 129 -11.13 -1.25 -1.78
N PRO A 130 -11.64 -0.81 -2.96
CA PRO A 130 -10.95 -0.92 -4.25
C PRO A 130 -9.56 -0.29 -4.30
N THR A 131 -9.39 0.92 -3.75
CA THR A 131 -8.08 1.61 -3.71
C THR A 131 -7.03 0.74 -3.03
N GLY A 132 -7.40 0.11 -1.92
CA GLY A 132 -6.48 -0.77 -1.19
C GLY A 132 -6.23 -2.12 -1.86
N ILE A 133 -7.05 -2.55 -2.83
CA ILE A 133 -6.76 -3.70 -3.68
C ILE A 133 -5.79 -3.27 -4.78
N THR A 134 -6.08 -2.15 -5.45
CA THR A 134 -5.22 -1.58 -6.50
C THR A 134 -3.81 -1.31 -5.98
N GLU A 135 -3.65 -0.74 -4.79
CA GLU A 135 -2.33 -0.54 -4.16
C GLU A 135 -1.54 -1.84 -4.02
N LYS A 136 -2.19 -2.96 -3.70
CA LYS A 136 -1.52 -4.26 -3.50
C LYS A 136 -1.25 -4.97 -4.82
N PHE A 137 -1.84 -4.51 -5.92
CA PHE A 137 -1.51 -4.91 -7.28
C PHE A 137 -0.27 -4.17 -7.82
N LEU A 138 -0.03 -2.91 -7.41
CA LEU A 138 1.07 -2.08 -7.94
C LEU A 138 2.47 -2.71 -7.92
N PRO A 139 2.90 -3.48 -6.89
CA PRO A 139 4.19 -4.17 -6.94
C PRO A 139 4.31 -5.12 -8.13
N PHE A 140 3.26 -5.92 -8.38
CA PHE A 140 3.23 -6.86 -9.50
C PHE A 140 3.23 -6.12 -10.83
N LEU A 141 2.42 -5.06 -10.95
CA LEU A 141 2.43 -4.19 -12.13
C LEU A 141 3.84 -3.72 -12.46
N HIS A 142 4.57 -3.21 -11.47
CA HIS A 142 5.92 -2.69 -11.67
C HIS A 142 6.96 -3.79 -11.93
N THR A 143 6.83 -4.97 -11.32
CA THR A 143 7.73 -6.11 -11.57
C THR A 143 7.66 -6.56 -13.03
N PHE A 144 6.47 -6.52 -13.63
CA PHE A 144 6.29 -6.84 -15.05
C PHE A 144 6.64 -5.66 -15.97
N GLY A 145 7.10 -4.52 -15.43
CA GLY A 145 7.46 -3.33 -16.20
C GLY A 145 6.28 -2.42 -16.57
N GLY A 146 5.06 -2.78 -16.18
CA GLY A 146 3.86 -1.98 -16.37
C GLY A 146 3.83 -0.72 -15.49
N ARG A 147 2.95 0.22 -15.85
CA ARG A 147 2.73 1.50 -15.14
C ARG A 147 1.26 1.87 -15.20
N MET A 148 0.76 2.57 -14.17
CA MET A 148 -0.61 3.09 -14.18
C MET A 148 -0.81 4.21 -15.21
N MET A 149 0.22 5.02 -15.44
CA MET A 149 0.15 6.24 -16.26
C MET A 149 1.53 6.54 -16.86
N SER A 150 1.54 7.46 -17.82
CA SER A 150 2.76 8.10 -18.31
C SER A 150 3.56 8.77 -17.19
N PRO A 151 4.89 8.93 -17.35
CA PRO A 151 5.74 9.60 -16.35
C PRO A 151 5.30 11.03 -16.00
N ASP A 152 4.71 11.75 -16.96
CA ASP A 152 4.13 13.07 -16.77
C ASP A 152 2.73 13.07 -16.13
N ARG A 153 2.17 11.88 -15.88
CA ARG A 153 0.84 11.64 -15.28
C ARG A 153 -0.34 12.15 -16.11
N LYS A 154 -0.15 12.46 -17.39
CA LYS A 154 -1.20 13.02 -18.27
C LYS A 154 -1.97 11.98 -19.07
N ARG A 155 -1.47 10.74 -19.18
CA ARG A 155 -2.06 9.71 -20.03
C ARG A 155 -2.03 8.33 -19.37
N ALA A 156 -3.19 7.69 -19.26
CA ALA A 156 -3.32 6.30 -18.79
C ALA A 156 -3.33 5.29 -19.95
N SER A 157 -3.95 5.64 -21.08
CA SER A 157 -4.03 4.77 -22.26
C SER A 157 -2.65 4.49 -22.85
N GLY A 158 -2.37 3.22 -23.13
CA GLY A 158 -1.08 2.67 -23.53
C GLY A 158 -0.15 2.35 -22.35
N TYR A 159 -0.54 2.62 -21.11
CA TYR A 159 0.21 2.26 -19.91
C TYR A 159 -0.55 1.21 -19.10
N ILE A 160 -1.70 1.56 -18.50
CA ILE A 160 -2.47 0.60 -17.68
C ILE A 160 -3.06 -0.55 -18.48
N ASN A 161 -3.21 -0.37 -19.80
CA ASN A 161 -3.66 -1.39 -20.76
C ASN A 161 -2.55 -1.81 -21.74
N SER A 162 -1.27 -1.60 -21.40
CA SER A 162 -0.15 -2.15 -22.17
C SER A 162 -0.09 -3.68 -22.03
N SER A 163 0.67 -4.35 -22.90
CA SER A 163 0.94 -5.80 -22.82
C SER A 163 1.43 -6.21 -21.43
N GLU A 164 2.38 -5.47 -20.89
CA GLU A 164 3.01 -5.73 -19.59
C GLU A 164 1.99 -5.61 -18.45
N SER A 165 1.13 -4.60 -18.50
CA SER A 165 0.10 -4.38 -17.49
C SER A 165 -1.00 -5.45 -17.54
N VAL A 166 -1.34 -5.93 -18.74
CA VAL A 166 -2.29 -7.03 -18.94
C VAL A 166 -1.70 -8.34 -18.41
N GLU A 167 -0.43 -8.63 -18.68
CA GLU A 167 0.27 -9.81 -18.15
C GLU A 167 0.35 -9.78 -16.63
N ALA A 168 0.69 -8.62 -16.04
CA ALA A 168 0.71 -8.44 -14.59
C ALA A 168 -0.67 -8.69 -13.96
N LEU A 169 -1.73 -8.17 -14.59
CA LEU A 169 -3.10 -8.34 -14.10
C LEU A 169 -3.54 -9.81 -14.22
N GLN A 170 -3.17 -10.48 -15.31
CA GLN A 170 -3.43 -11.91 -15.48
C GLN A 170 -2.72 -12.71 -14.39
N PHE A 171 -1.44 -12.44 -14.14
CA PHE A 171 -0.68 -13.06 -13.06
C PHE A 171 -1.34 -12.83 -11.69
N PHE A 172 -1.76 -11.59 -11.40
CA PHE A 172 -2.46 -11.26 -10.15
C PHE A 172 -3.82 -11.98 -10.05
N ALA A 173 -4.56 -12.08 -11.15
CA ALA A 173 -5.83 -12.80 -11.20
C ALA A 173 -5.62 -14.31 -11.01
N ASP A 174 -4.59 -14.89 -11.61
CA ASP A 174 -4.22 -16.29 -11.43
C ASP A 174 -3.80 -16.56 -9.99
N LEU A 175 -3.00 -15.67 -9.40
CA LEU A 175 -2.68 -15.72 -7.97
C LEU A 175 -3.94 -15.75 -7.12
N VAL A 176 -4.98 -14.95 -7.42
CA VAL A 176 -6.26 -14.95 -6.69
C VAL A 176 -7.13 -16.17 -7.02
N ASN A 177 -7.07 -16.68 -8.24
CA ASN A 177 -7.89 -17.77 -8.77
C ASN A 177 -7.27 -19.15 -8.60
N MET A 178 -6.02 -19.25 -8.13
CA MET A 178 -5.46 -20.43 -7.49
C MET A 178 -6.17 -20.73 -6.14
N LYS A 179 -7.51 -20.64 -6.11
CA LYS A 179 -8.40 -20.96 -4.98
C LYS A 179 -8.29 -22.41 -4.54
N ASP A 180 -7.86 -23.27 -5.45
CA ASP A 180 -7.54 -24.66 -5.15
C ASP A 180 -6.14 -24.82 -4.57
N LYS A 181 -5.30 -23.77 -4.50
CA LYS A 181 -3.93 -23.83 -3.95
C LYS A 181 -3.59 -22.81 -2.86
N PHE A 182 -4.36 -21.74 -2.71
CA PHE A 182 -4.14 -20.72 -1.68
C PHE A 182 -5.46 -20.27 -1.07
N ARG A 183 -5.46 -19.92 0.22
CA ARG A 183 -6.64 -19.43 0.95
C ARG A 183 -6.55 -17.91 1.11
N PHE A 184 -7.53 -17.18 0.57
CA PHE A 184 -7.47 -15.72 0.42
C PHE A 184 -8.23 -14.94 1.51
N ILE A 185 -7.78 -13.71 1.81
CA ILE A 185 -8.25 -12.88 2.94
C ILE A 185 -9.15 -11.70 2.51
N LYS A 186 -10.20 -11.43 3.30
CA LYS A 186 -11.29 -10.49 3.00
C LYS A 186 -11.07 -9.01 3.36
N LEU A 187 -10.07 -8.64 4.18
CA LEU A 187 -9.96 -7.28 4.73
C LEU A 187 -8.53 -6.93 5.20
N PHE A 188 -8.12 -5.65 5.14
CA PHE A 188 -6.79 -5.16 5.56
C PHE A 188 -6.49 -5.41 7.04
N HIS A 189 -7.40 -5.08 7.96
CA HIS A 189 -7.25 -5.35 9.40
C HIS A 189 -7.07 -6.86 9.68
N THR A 190 -7.70 -7.69 8.86
CA THR A 190 -7.62 -9.15 8.95
C THR A 190 -6.32 -9.70 8.37
N ILE A 191 -5.61 -8.99 7.48
CA ILE A 191 -4.33 -9.46 6.90
C ILE A 191 -3.22 -9.34 7.94
N PHE A 192 -3.10 -8.21 8.65
CA PHE A 192 -2.10 -8.06 9.70
C PHE A 192 -2.36 -9.04 10.86
N GLN A 193 -3.60 -9.12 11.34
CA GLN A 193 -4.00 -10.08 12.38
C GLN A 193 -3.89 -11.54 11.93
N ARG A 194 -4.09 -11.89 10.65
CA ARG A 194 -3.90 -13.27 10.17
C ARG A 194 -2.49 -13.58 9.70
N PHE A 195 -1.65 -12.62 9.34
CA PHE A 195 -0.22 -12.90 9.21
C PHE A 195 0.33 -13.35 10.57
N LEU A 196 -0.05 -12.65 11.62
CA LEU A 196 0.28 -13.03 13.00
C LEU A 196 -0.29 -14.40 13.43
N VAL A 197 -1.24 -14.99 12.69
CA VAL A 197 -1.98 -16.18 13.17
C VAL A 197 -2.02 -17.35 12.16
N ASN A 198 -1.97 -17.14 10.84
CA ASN A 198 -2.46 -18.11 9.84
C ASN A 198 -1.92 -17.97 8.39
N SER A 199 -0.93 -17.12 8.08
CA SER A 199 -0.39 -16.99 6.72
C SER A 199 1.12 -16.92 6.71
N SER A 200 1.75 -17.57 5.74
CA SER A 200 3.21 -17.72 5.71
C SER A 200 3.91 -16.51 5.13
N MET A 201 3.34 -15.90 4.09
CA MET A 201 3.89 -14.68 3.49
C MET A 201 2.78 -13.70 3.13
N THR A 202 3.06 -12.40 3.20
CA THR A 202 2.14 -11.36 2.76
C THR A 202 2.89 -10.10 2.35
N CYS A 203 2.39 -9.40 1.33
CA CYS A 203 2.79 -8.02 1.07
C CYS A 203 1.93 -7.10 1.94
N VAL A 204 2.54 -6.41 2.90
CA VAL A 204 1.82 -5.48 3.80
C VAL A 204 2.45 -4.10 3.75
N GLN A 205 1.58 -3.11 3.83
CA GLN A 205 1.93 -1.72 4.03
C GLN A 205 1.88 -1.44 5.54
N TYR A 206 3.00 -1.00 6.10
CA TYR A 206 3.09 -0.70 7.52
C TYR A 206 2.34 0.62 7.83
N ASN A 207 1.23 0.52 8.56
CA ASN A 207 0.58 1.64 9.23
C ASN A 207 0.77 1.47 10.74
N SER A 208 1.76 2.14 11.31
CA SER A 208 1.83 2.34 12.77
C SER A 208 0.71 3.30 13.18
N TYR A 209 -0.46 2.76 13.50
CA TYR A 209 -1.46 3.49 14.27
C TYR A 209 -1.01 3.55 15.73
N SER A 210 -0.32 4.62 16.08
CA SER A 210 -0.24 5.20 17.43
C SER A 210 0.55 6.49 17.34
N VAL A 211 -0.10 7.62 17.64
CA VAL A 211 0.40 8.82 18.35
C VAL A 211 -0.30 10.06 17.80
N VAL A 212 -1.18 10.60 18.65
CA VAL A 212 -1.78 11.93 18.59
C VAL A 212 -0.68 12.97 18.33
N SER A 213 -0.85 13.84 17.34
CA SER A 213 0.03 15.00 17.15
C SER A 213 -0.81 16.27 17.17
N TYR A 214 -0.54 17.10 18.18
CA TYR A 214 -1.16 18.40 18.45
C TYR A 214 -0.48 19.49 17.63
N PHE A 215 -1.24 20.46 17.13
CA PHE A 215 -0.72 21.79 16.78
C PHE A 215 -1.75 22.86 17.16
N LEU A 216 -1.31 23.82 17.99
CA LEU A 216 -1.97 25.10 18.23
C LEU A 216 -1.60 26.08 17.09
N TYR A 217 -2.41 27.10 16.80
CA TYR A 217 -2.09 28.48 17.22
C TYR A 217 -3.16 29.53 16.89
N TYR A 218 -2.93 30.67 17.54
CA TYR A 218 -3.77 31.82 17.84
C TYR A 218 -4.15 32.71 16.64
N PHE A 219 -5.32 33.35 16.81
CA PHE A 219 -5.99 34.46 16.10
C PHE A 219 -5.33 35.07 14.85
#